data_AF-A0A2S9XD93-F1
#
_entry.id   AF-A0A2S9XD93-F1
#
_cell.length_a   1.000
_cell.length_b   1.000
_cell.length_c   1.000
_cell.angle_alpha   90.00
_cell.angle_beta   90.00
_cell.angle_gamma   90.00
#
_symmetry.space_group_name_H-M   'P 1'
#
loop_
_entity.id
_entity.type
_entity.pdbx_description
1 polymer ?
#
loop_
_entity_poly.entity_id
_entity_poly.type
_entity_poly.pdbx_seq_one_letter_code
_entity_poly.pdbx_strand_id
1 'polypeptide(L)'
;MKLRNSSVPVTLVATLVAAVVAPGALGCAEKVEETGPQEEELPNITVELPTAPDFNEARAPVKWEGDPDGAYSIFGLRKDIDDRLKEGESGEKIVVKGWVQEIYVPPECPEDQLCPPGKQPHFWITDSPEEKGKKRAMMVVNYHFPIPEWDEDTQAMWEDQPLVVVEVGKQYTIKGEFKRFSDSGFAHDNGLLEFHSYKAPNPDPDSSGELIWIYPPNSDWHPQTVAMTEAQNAEMQARMQKEAEALQKKKGGGE
;
A
#
# COMPACT_ATOMS: atom_id res chain seq x y z
N MET A 1 -15.18 -30.73 -36.59
CA MET A 1 -13.72 -30.61 -36.77
C MET A 1 -13.02 -31.43 -35.69
N LYS A 2 -12.15 -32.36 -36.09
CA LYS A 2 -11.44 -33.36 -35.27
C LYS A 2 -9.96 -33.01 -35.23
N LEU A 3 -9.35 -32.96 -34.05
CA LEU A 3 -7.91 -33.16 -33.74
C LEU A 3 -7.92 -33.57 -32.24
N ARG A 4 -7.75 -34.81 -31.75
CA ARG A 4 -6.71 -35.87 -31.91
C ARG A 4 -5.29 -35.32 -31.84
N ASN A 5 -4.30 -35.93 -31.19
CA ASN A 5 -4.13 -36.90 -30.09
C ASN A 5 -2.59 -37.08 -29.99
N SER A 6 -2.07 -37.47 -28.82
CA SER A 6 -0.90 -38.37 -28.65
C SER A 6 0.49 -37.94 -29.14
N SER A 7 1.33 -37.54 -28.18
CA SER A 7 2.53 -38.23 -27.66
C SER A 7 3.34 -39.27 -28.48
N VAL A 8 4.67 -39.19 -28.28
CA VAL A 8 5.82 -40.15 -28.40
C VAL A 8 6.29 -40.61 -29.81
N PRO A 9 7.50 -41.21 -30.01
CA PRO A 9 8.90 -40.89 -29.59
C PRO A 9 9.97 -41.19 -30.71
N VAL A 10 11.26 -41.31 -30.31
CA VAL A 10 12.31 -42.23 -30.84
C VAL A 10 13.33 -41.71 -31.88
N THR A 11 14.55 -41.47 -31.37
CA THR A 11 15.84 -42.12 -31.68
C THR A 11 16.49 -42.13 -33.09
N LEU A 12 17.78 -41.76 -33.07
CA LEU A 12 18.95 -42.26 -33.83
C LEU A 12 18.99 -42.16 -35.38
N VAL A 13 20.01 -41.46 -35.91
CA VAL A 13 20.76 -41.88 -37.12
C VAL A 13 22.24 -41.48 -37.00
N ALA A 14 23.12 -42.42 -37.33
CA ALA A 14 24.58 -42.38 -37.36
C ALA A 14 25.14 -42.17 -38.78
N THR A 15 26.42 -41.78 -38.91
CA THR A 15 27.28 -41.98 -40.10
C THR A 15 28.76 -41.79 -39.67
N LEU A 16 29.62 -42.82 -39.52
CA LEU A 16 30.51 -43.54 -40.48
C LEU A 16 31.40 -42.61 -41.35
N VAL A 17 32.71 -42.83 -41.65
CA VAL A 17 33.78 -43.81 -41.30
C VAL A 17 35.10 -43.41 -42.04
N ALA A 18 36.26 -43.90 -41.57
CA ALA A 18 37.49 -44.35 -42.30
C ALA A 18 38.80 -43.65 -41.90
N ALA A 19 40.01 -44.25 -41.86
CA ALA A 19 40.57 -45.62 -41.77
C ALA A 19 42.13 -45.48 -41.78
N VAL A 20 42.87 -46.61 -41.65
CA VAL A 20 44.35 -46.86 -41.74
C VAL A 20 45.08 -46.88 -40.37
N VAL A 21 45.49 -47.97 -39.70
CA VAL A 21 46.13 -49.31 -39.96
C VAL A 21 47.68 -49.34 -39.81
N ALA A 22 48.12 -49.63 -38.56
CA ALA A 22 49.04 -50.71 -38.09
C ALA A 22 50.60 -50.65 -38.35
N PRO A 23 51.42 -51.61 -37.82
CA PRO A 23 52.15 -51.54 -36.53
C PRO A 23 53.66 -51.94 -36.62
N GLY A 24 54.46 -51.86 -35.53
CA GLY A 24 55.77 -52.52 -35.51
C GLY A 24 56.69 -52.18 -34.32
N ALA A 25 57.14 -53.22 -33.62
CA ALA A 25 57.99 -53.21 -32.43
C ALA A 25 59.45 -52.82 -32.68
N LEU A 26 60.13 -52.26 -31.67
CA LEU A 26 61.54 -52.49 -31.32
C LEU A 26 61.77 -52.00 -29.88
N GLY A 27 62.37 -52.87 -29.05
CA GLY A 27 62.69 -52.59 -27.65
C GLY A 27 64.04 -51.90 -27.44
N CYS A 28 64.40 -51.85 -26.15
CA CYS A 28 65.67 -51.47 -25.51
C CYS A 28 65.86 -49.99 -25.13
N ALA A 29 65.42 -49.71 -23.90
CA ALA A 29 66.18 -49.14 -22.80
C ALA A 29 67.33 -48.17 -23.12
N GLU A 30 67.18 -46.92 -22.67
CA GLU A 30 68.23 -46.28 -21.90
C GLU A 30 67.65 -45.31 -20.86
N LYS A 31 68.33 -45.25 -19.73
CA LYS A 31 67.95 -44.73 -18.44
C LYS A 31 68.27 -43.24 -18.39
N VAL A 32 67.28 -42.39 -18.08
CA VAL A 32 67.52 -41.00 -17.71
C VAL A 32 66.81 -40.74 -16.39
N GLU A 33 67.60 -40.48 -15.35
CA GLU A 33 67.14 -39.87 -14.12
C GLU A 33 66.62 -38.47 -14.44
N GLU A 34 65.33 -38.24 -14.23
CA GLU A 34 64.75 -36.90 -14.20
C GLU A 34 64.23 -36.64 -12.78
N THR A 35 64.87 -35.68 -12.13
CA THR A 35 64.53 -35.15 -10.82
C THR A 35 63.24 -34.31 -10.96
N GLY A 36 62.10 -34.91 -10.62
CA GLY A 36 60.82 -34.21 -10.52
C GLY A 36 60.77 -33.37 -9.23
N PRO A 37 60.27 -32.11 -9.28
CA PRO A 37 60.17 -31.24 -8.11
C PRO A 37 59.10 -31.74 -7.13
N GLN A 38 59.38 -31.60 -5.84
CA GLN A 38 58.45 -31.92 -4.75
C GLN A 38 57.21 -31.04 -4.85
N GLU A 39 56.05 -31.68 -4.89
CA GLU A 39 54.73 -31.04 -4.77
C GLU A 39 54.59 -30.56 -3.32
N GLU A 40 54.83 -29.26 -3.09
CA GLU A 40 54.47 -28.60 -1.83
C GLU A 40 52.95 -28.38 -1.83
N GLU A 41 52.23 -29.22 -1.06
CA GLU A 41 50.82 -29.01 -0.74
C GLU A 41 50.66 -27.71 0.06
N LEU A 42 50.11 -26.67 -0.57
CA LEU A 42 49.73 -25.44 0.12
C LEU A 42 48.62 -25.77 1.15
N PRO A 43 48.72 -25.24 2.39
CA PRO A 43 47.71 -25.49 3.40
C PRO A 43 46.35 -24.98 2.93
N ASN A 44 45.30 -25.77 3.16
CA ASN A 44 43.92 -25.43 2.85
C ASN A 44 43.49 -24.22 3.69
N ILE A 45 43.72 -23.01 3.16
CA ILE A 45 43.31 -21.75 3.76
C ILE A 45 41.81 -21.63 3.52
N THR A 46 41.01 -22.00 4.53
CA THR A 46 39.59 -21.67 4.57
C THR A 46 39.49 -20.16 4.76
N VAL A 47 39.39 -19.43 3.65
CA VAL A 47 39.06 -18.01 3.65
C VAL A 47 37.59 -17.91 4.06
N GLU A 48 37.33 -17.68 5.35
CA GLU A 48 36.00 -17.26 5.81
C GLU A 48 35.75 -15.88 5.20
N LEU A 49 35.05 -15.88 4.06
CA LEU A 49 34.49 -14.67 3.51
C LEU A 49 33.62 -14.04 4.61
N PRO A 50 33.79 -12.74 4.90
CA PRO A 50 32.88 -12.06 5.80
C PRO A 50 31.45 -12.29 5.29
N THR A 51 30.52 -12.50 6.22
CA THR A 51 29.11 -12.72 5.87
C THR A 51 28.70 -11.64 4.87
N ALA A 52 28.13 -12.06 3.73
CA ALA A 52 27.77 -11.14 2.67
C ALA A 52 26.93 -10.01 3.30
N PRO A 53 27.25 -8.73 3.01
CA PRO A 53 26.51 -7.61 3.58
C PRO A 53 25.03 -7.80 3.27
N ASP A 54 24.19 -7.70 4.29
CA ASP A 54 22.75 -7.86 4.11
C ASP A 54 22.19 -6.59 3.45
N PHE A 55 22.01 -6.66 2.13
CA PHE A 55 21.42 -5.58 1.35
C PHE A 55 19.92 -5.35 1.67
N ASN A 56 19.31 -6.14 2.56
CA ASN A 56 17.93 -5.95 2.98
C ASN A 56 17.75 -4.92 4.10
N GLU A 57 18.79 -4.55 4.85
CA GLU A 57 18.68 -3.56 5.94
C GLU A 57 18.25 -2.16 5.44
N ALA A 58 18.46 -1.85 4.16
CA ALA A 58 18.05 -0.59 3.56
C ALA A 58 16.59 -0.56 3.09
N ARG A 59 15.84 -1.66 3.22
CA ARG A 59 14.43 -1.73 2.81
C ARG A 59 13.53 -1.61 4.03
N ALA A 60 12.49 -0.79 3.92
CA ALA A 60 11.45 -0.71 4.95
C ALA A 60 10.83 -2.10 5.19
N PRO A 61 10.49 -2.46 6.43
CA PRO A 61 9.89 -3.76 6.74
C PRO A 61 8.49 -3.84 6.13
N VAL A 62 7.94 -5.02 5.83
CA VAL A 62 6.59 -5.14 5.21
C VAL A 62 5.49 -4.60 6.13
N LYS A 63 5.65 -4.80 7.43
CA LYS A 63 4.82 -4.21 8.50
C LYS A 63 5.73 -3.60 9.55
N TRP A 64 5.25 -2.58 10.24
CA TRP A 64 5.96 -2.00 11.37
C TRP A 64 5.95 -2.97 12.56
N GLU A 65 7.12 -3.53 12.86
CA GLU A 65 7.28 -4.44 13.99
C GLU A 65 7.07 -3.68 15.31
N GLY A 66 6.16 -4.17 16.15
CA GLY A 66 5.83 -3.54 17.44
C GLY A 66 4.68 -2.53 17.41
N ASP A 67 4.05 -2.28 16.25
CA ASP A 67 2.83 -1.48 16.19
C ASP A 67 1.60 -2.35 16.57
N PRO A 68 0.80 -1.98 17.58
CA PRO A 68 -0.34 -2.79 18.03
C PRO A 68 -1.43 -2.92 16.95
N ASP A 69 -1.49 -1.99 15.99
CA ASP A 69 -2.46 -2.03 14.89
C ASP A 69 -1.97 -2.84 13.68
N GLY A 70 -0.75 -3.38 13.74
CA GLY A 70 -0.15 -4.13 12.63
C GLY A 70 0.01 -3.27 11.36
N ALA A 71 0.34 -1.99 11.52
CA ALA A 71 0.43 -1.02 10.44
C ALA A 71 1.40 -1.47 9.34
N TYR A 72 0.95 -1.42 8.10
CA TYR A 72 1.78 -1.68 6.93
C TYR A 72 2.74 -0.51 6.68
N SER A 73 3.90 -0.83 6.11
CA SER A 73 4.73 0.17 5.44
C SER A 73 4.28 0.35 4.00
N ILE A 74 4.70 1.45 3.38
CA ILE A 74 4.42 1.73 1.96
C ILE A 74 5.09 0.69 1.07
N PHE A 75 6.32 0.30 1.40
CA PHE A 75 7.02 -0.80 0.73
C PHE A 75 6.22 -2.11 0.81
N GLY A 76 5.71 -2.45 1.99
CA GLY A 76 4.93 -3.67 2.22
C GLY A 76 3.65 -3.72 1.42
N LEU A 77 2.93 -2.60 1.32
CA LEU A 77 1.73 -2.49 0.49
C LEU A 77 2.02 -2.66 -0.99
N ARG A 78 3.13 -2.09 -1.45
CA ARG A 78 3.52 -2.14 -2.87
C ARG A 78 4.14 -3.46 -3.29
N LYS A 79 4.63 -4.26 -2.34
CA LYS A 79 5.20 -5.58 -2.62
C LYS A 79 4.16 -6.52 -3.25
N ASP A 80 2.95 -6.53 -2.70
CA ASP A 80 1.82 -7.36 -3.15
C ASP A 80 0.67 -6.48 -3.66
N ILE A 81 1.02 -5.47 -4.46
CA ILE A 81 0.13 -4.36 -4.84
C ILE A 81 -1.22 -4.84 -5.41
N ASP A 82 -1.22 -5.85 -6.28
CA ASP A 82 -2.44 -6.29 -6.95
C ASP A 82 -3.45 -6.95 -6.00
N ASP A 83 -2.98 -7.64 -4.96
CA ASP A 83 -3.87 -8.23 -3.96
C ASP A 83 -4.35 -7.19 -2.96
N ARG A 84 -3.45 -6.28 -2.53
CA ARG A 84 -3.83 -5.15 -1.67
C ARG A 84 -4.85 -4.21 -2.33
N LEU A 85 -4.75 -4.01 -3.65
CA LEU A 85 -5.71 -3.20 -4.40
C LEU A 85 -7.09 -3.87 -4.46
N LYS A 86 -7.16 -5.19 -4.64
CA LYS A 86 -8.45 -5.91 -4.60
C LYS A 86 -9.11 -5.79 -3.22
N GLU A 87 -8.32 -5.90 -2.15
CA GLU A 87 -8.79 -5.71 -0.77
C GLU A 87 -9.35 -4.29 -0.59
N GLY A 88 -8.61 -3.25 -0.99
CA GLY A 88 -9.06 -1.86 -0.88
C GLY A 88 -10.26 -1.51 -1.79
N GLU A 89 -10.32 -2.06 -3.01
CA GLU A 89 -11.49 -1.92 -3.90
C GLU A 89 -12.73 -2.63 -3.36
N SER A 90 -12.56 -3.66 -2.52
CA SER A 90 -13.66 -4.30 -1.79
C SER A 90 -14.14 -3.51 -0.55
N GLY A 91 -13.49 -2.37 -0.26
CA GLY A 91 -13.79 -1.51 0.91
C GLY A 91 -13.06 -1.92 2.19
N GLU A 92 -12.03 -2.78 2.08
CA GLU A 92 -11.20 -3.15 3.23
C GLU A 92 -10.29 -1.97 3.62
N LYS A 93 -10.36 -1.60 4.90
CA LYS A 93 -9.59 -0.48 5.45
C LYS A 93 -8.30 -1.02 6.05
N ILE A 94 -7.18 -0.63 5.47
CA ILE A 94 -5.85 -0.98 5.94
C ILE A 94 -5.28 0.12 6.82
N VAL A 95 -4.39 -0.26 7.73
CA VAL A 95 -3.63 0.68 8.55
C VAL A 95 -2.23 0.81 7.99
N VAL A 96 -1.78 2.04 7.77
CA VAL A 96 -0.48 2.39 7.18
C VAL A 96 0.20 3.39 8.09
N LYS A 97 1.50 3.23 8.30
CA LYS A 97 2.29 4.18 9.07
C LYS A 97 3.42 4.71 8.23
N GLY A 98 3.59 6.03 8.24
CA GLY A 98 4.56 6.72 7.39
C GLY A 98 4.82 8.15 7.84
N TRP A 99 5.90 8.72 7.32
CA TRP A 99 6.33 10.09 7.55
C TRP A 99 5.76 11.01 6.49
N VAL A 100 5.22 12.16 6.88
CA VAL A 100 4.68 13.12 5.92
C VAL A 100 5.83 13.87 5.25
N GLN A 101 5.95 13.71 3.93
CA GLN A 101 7.00 14.32 3.15
C GLN A 101 6.61 15.73 2.66
N GLU A 102 5.39 15.88 2.15
CA GLU A 102 4.91 17.10 1.50
C GLU A 102 3.38 17.14 1.62
N ILE A 103 2.82 18.34 1.84
CA ILE A 103 1.38 18.59 1.83
C ILE A 103 1.10 19.46 0.61
N TYR A 104 0.08 19.11 -0.18
CA TYR A 104 -0.32 19.94 -1.29
C TYR A 104 -0.91 21.26 -0.78
N VAL A 105 -0.31 22.36 -1.20
CA VAL A 105 -0.83 23.72 -0.99
C VAL A 105 -1.25 24.26 -2.34
N PRO A 106 -2.52 24.68 -2.52
CA PRO A 106 -2.97 25.35 -3.73
C PRO A 106 -2.08 26.58 -4.02
N PRO A 107 -1.67 26.82 -5.27
CA PRO A 107 -0.91 28.01 -5.61
C PRO A 107 -1.76 29.26 -5.38
N GLU A 108 -1.15 30.31 -4.81
CA GLU A 108 -1.81 31.61 -4.64
C GLU A 108 -2.13 32.21 -6.01
N CYS A 109 -3.40 32.57 -6.22
CA CYS A 109 -3.84 33.21 -7.44
C CYS A 109 -3.70 34.74 -7.30
N PRO A 110 -2.97 35.43 -8.20
CA PRO A 110 -2.96 36.88 -8.21
C PRO A 110 -4.37 37.43 -8.53
N GLU A 111 -4.77 38.52 -7.87
CA GLU A 111 -6.16 39.03 -7.76
C GLU A 111 -6.88 39.36 -9.08
N ASP A 112 -6.19 39.30 -10.23
CA ASP A 112 -6.74 39.68 -11.54
C ASP A 112 -6.71 38.54 -12.59
N GLN A 113 -6.48 37.29 -12.19
CA GLN A 113 -6.44 36.14 -13.11
C GLN A 113 -7.41 35.03 -12.75
N LEU A 114 -7.98 34.40 -13.78
CA LEU A 114 -8.83 33.22 -13.64
C LEU A 114 -7.93 31.98 -13.46
N CYS A 115 -7.51 31.72 -12.22
CA CYS A 115 -6.71 30.53 -11.92
C CYS A 115 -7.58 29.26 -11.94
N PRO A 116 -7.00 28.10 -12.30
CA PRO A 116 -7.67 26.82 -12.12
C PRO A 116 -8.03 26.63 -10.64
N PRO A 117 -9.18 26.01 -10.32
CA PRO A 117 -9.50 25.66 -8.95
C PRO A 117 -8.39 24.80 -8.36
N GLY A 118 -8.05 25.06 -7.09
CA GLY A 118 -7.08 24.25 -6.36
C GLY A 118 -7.47 22.77 -6.44
N LYS A 119 -6.48 21.88 -6.58
CA LYS A 119 -6.78 20.45 -6.46
C LYS A 119 -7.26 20.18 -5.04
N GLN A 120 -8.07 19.13 -4.89
CA GLN A 120 -8.48 18.70 -3.55
C GLN A 120 -7.25 18.41 -2.67
N PRO A 121 -7.36 18.63 -1.36
CA PRO A 121 -6.27 18.44 -0.41
C PRO A 121 -5.77 16.99 -0.45
N HIS A 122 -4.47 16.84 -0.71
CA HIS A 122 -3.74 15.58 -0.65
C HIS A 122 -2.34 15.80 -0.09
N PHE A 123 -1.74 14.77 0.49
CA PHE A 123 -0.36 14.81 0.97
C PHE A 123 0.38 13.54 0.60
N TRP A 124 1.70 13.56 0.77
CA TRP A 124 2.58 12.45 0.45
C TRP A 124 3.24 11.92 1.70
N ILE A 125 3.20 10.61 1.90
CA ILE A 125 3.89 9.92 2.99
C ILE A 125 4.99 9.00 2.49
N THR A 126 6.03 8.78 3.29
CA THR A 126 7.19 7.91 3.00
C THR A 126 7.48 6.97 4.17
N ASP A 127 8.25 5.89 3.93
CA ASP A 127 8.63 4.96 5.00
C ASP A 127 9.74 5.53 5.90
N SER A 128 10.57 6.42 5.35
CA SER A 128 11.67 7.08 6.07
C SER A 128 11.57 8.61 6.02
N PRO A 129 12.03 9.32 7.07
CA PRO A 129 12.00 10.78 7.12
C PRO A 129 12.93 11.44 6.10
N GLU A 130 14.03 10.78 5.74
CA GLU A 130 15.02 11.28 4.78
C GLU A 130 14.65 10.96 3.32
N GLU A 131 13.64 10.12 3.13
CA GLU A 131 13.24 9.66 1.80
C GLU A 131 12.50 10.77 1.06
N LYS A 132 13.12 11.28 0.00
CA LYS A 132 12.54 12.31 -0.86
C LYS A 132 12.16 11.71 -2.21
N GLY A 133 10.97 12.10 -2.68
CA GLY A 133 10.54 11.91 -4.06
C GLY A 133 9.13 11.32 -4.19
N LYS A 134 8.31 11.96 -5.03
CA LYS A 134 6.89 11.60 -5.23
C LYS A 134 6.68 10.17 -5.74
N LYS A 135 7.68 9.55 -6.39
CA LYS A 135 7.62 8.16 -6.86
C LYS A 135 7.66 7.14 -5.71
N ARG A 136 8.41 7.45 -4.65
CA ARG A 136 8.59 6.58 -3.48
C ARG A 136 7.55 6.89 -2.43
N ALA A 137 7.12 8.15 -2.35
CA ALA A 137 6.00 8.50 -1.52
C ALA A 137 4.68 7.88 -1.99
N MET A 138 3.78 7.63 -1.04
CA MET A 138 2.38 7.28 -1.30
C MET A 138 1.52 8.52 -1.13
N MET A 139 0.59 8.73 -2.05
CA MET A 139 -0.36 9.83 -1.97
C MET A 139 -1.51 9.42 -1.05
N VAL A 140 -1.83 10.28 -0.09
CA VAL A 140 -3.01 10.20 0.75
C VAL A 140 -3.97 11.28 0.31
N VAL A 141 -5.19 10.88 -0.05
CA VAL A 141 -6.22 11.76 -0.63
C VAL A 141 -7.46 11.79 0.24
N ASN A 142 -8.30 12.81 0.05
CA ASN A 142 -9.60 12.95 0.72
C ASN A 142 -9.49 13.06 2.25
N TYR A 143 -8.39 13.64 2.76
CA TYR A 143 -8.13 13.68 4.20
C TYR A 143 -8.85 14.79 4.97
N HIS A 144 -9.60 15.66 4.26
CA HIS A 144 -10.52 16.72 4.70
C HIS A 144 -10.23 18.09 4.03
N PHE A 145 -11.23 18.97 3.85
CA PHE A 145 -11.36 20.26 4.58
C PHE A 145 -12.45 21.18 3.98
N PRO A 146 -13.43 21.66 4.79
CA PRO A 146 -14.21 22.85 4.49
C PRO A 146 -13.25 24.02 4.35
N ILE A 147 -13.43 24.82 3.32
CA ILE A 147 -12.64 26.04 3.13
C ILE A 147 -13.17 27.05 4.15
N PRO A 148 -12.37 27.54 5.11
CA PRO A 148 -12.85 28.41 6.20
C PRO A 148 -13.60 29.66 5.70
N GLU A 149 -13.31 30.10 4.48
CA GLU A 149 -13.94 31.27 3.85
C GLU A 149 -15.32 30.98 3.21
N TRP A 150 -15.70 29.72 3.02
CA TRP A 150 -16.88 29.34 2.21
C TRP A 150 -17.86 28.39 2.91
N ASP A 151 -17.56 27.91 4.13
CA ASP A 151 -18.34 26.84 4.78
C ASP A 151 -18.45 27.00 6.31
N GLU A 152 -18.95 28.17 6.73
CA GLU A 152 -19.16 28.53 8.15
C GLU A 152 -20.16 27.59 8.85
N ASP A 153 -21.19 27.12 8.16
CA ASP A 153 -22.21 26.22 8.70
C ASP A 153 -21.64 24.84 9.05
N THR A 154 -20.77 24.29 8.19
CA THR A 154 -20.04 23.06 8.50
C THR A 154 -19.07 23.32 9.64
N GLN A 155 -18.36 24.45 9.67
CA GLN A 155 -17.45 24.75 10.76
C GLN A 155 -18.16 24.82 12.13
N ALA A 156 -19.36 25.40 12.19
CA ALA A 156 -20.17 25.45 13.40
C ALA A 156 -20.70 24.07 13.83
N MET A 157 -21.07 23.21 12.88
CA MET A 157 -21.56 21.85 13.19
C MET A 157 -20.45 20.94 13.74
N TRP A 158 -19.20 21.20 13.35
CA TRP A 158 -18.05 20.35 13.64
C TRP A 158 -17.06 21.00 14.61
N GLU A 159 -17.42 22.12 15.26
CA GLU A 159 -16.54 22.89 16.18
C GLU A 159 -16.04 22.05 17.36
N ASP A 160 -16.88 21.16 17.89
CA ASP A 160 -16.55 20.28 19.01
C ASP A 160 -15.72 19.05 18.60
N GLN A 161 -15.50 18.81 17.30
CA GLN A 161 -14.80 17.63 16.81
C GLN A 161 -13.32 17.92 16.48
N PRO A 162 -12.40 16.99 16.78
CA PRO A 162 -11.00 17.13 16.39
C PRO A 162 -10.85 17.26 14.88
N LEU A 163 -10.19 18.33 14.44
CA LEU A 163 -9.80 18.48 13.04
C LEU A 163 -8.57 17.63 12.70
N VAL A 164 -8.48 17.19 11.44
CA VAL A 164 -7.35 16.42 10.93
C VAL A 164 -6.14 17.33 10.73
N VAL A 165 -5.25 17.38 11.71
CA VAL A 165 -4.01 18.17 11.64
C VAL A 165 -2.83 17.28 11.31
N VAL A 166 -2.24 17.51 10.14
CA VAL A 166 -1.08 16.78 9.62
C VAL A 166 0.06 17.76 9.42
N GLU A 167 1.25 17.45 9.94
CA GLU A 167 2.45 18.27 9.79
C GLU A 167 3.53 17.55 8.99
N VAL A 168 4.25 18.30 8.16
CA VAL A 168 5.40 17.80 7.40
C VAL A 168 6.51 17.35 8.36
N GLY A 169 7.09 16.19 8.10
CA GLY A 169 8.19 15.63 8.86
C GLY A 169 7.77 14.88 10.13
N LYS A 170 6.47 14.73 10.41
CA LYS A 170 5.96 13.86 11.49
C LYS A 170 5.50 12.51 10.96
N GLN A 171 5.61 11.49 11.81
CA GLN A 171 5.10 10.14 11.53
C GLN A 171 3.66 10.01 12.03
N TYR A 172 2.78 9.49 11.20
CA TYR A 172 1.38 9.22 11.56
C TYR A 172 0.99 7.79 11.20
N THR A 173 0.05 7.25 11.98
CA THR A 173 -0.63 5.99 11.67
C THR A 173 -2.00 6.32 11.08
N ILE A 174 -2.17 6.06 9.79
CA ILE A 174 -3.33 6.42 8.99
C ILE A 174 -4.08 5.14 8.62
N LYS A 175 -5.40 5.16 8.78
CA LYS A 175 -6.31 4.13 8.30
C LYS A 175 -7.00 4.63 7.04
N GLY A 176 -7.03 3.80 6.02
CA GLY A 176 -7.61 4.16 4.73
C GLY A 176 -7.80 2.97 3.80
N GLU A 177 -8.40 3.21 2.65
CA GLU A 177 -8.62 2.20 1.61
C GLU A 177 -7.53 2.35 0.55
N PHE A 178 -6.84 1.26 0.24
CA PHE A 178 -5.77 1.27 -0.75
C PHE A 178 -6.34 1.05 -2.15
N LYS A 179 -6.41 2.12 -2.94
CA LYS A 179 -7.03 2.09 -4.26
C LYS A 179 -6.06 2.62 -5.31
N ARG A 180 -6.28 2.29 -6.58
CA ARG A 180 -5.54 2.89 -7.70
C ARG A 180 -6.18 4.19 -8.16
N PHE A 181 -7.50 4.28 -7.99
CA PHE A 181 -8.34 5.42 -8.31
C PHE A 181 -9.15 5.79 -7.07
N SER A 182 -9.13 7.05 -6.66
CA SER A 182 -10.00 7.54 -5.59
C SER A 182 -11.38 7.89 -6.13
N ASP A 183 -12.37 7.94 -5.25
CA ASP A 183 -13.73 8.36 -5.59
C ASP A 183 -13.78 9.84 -6.03
N SER A 184 -12.77 10.61 -5.65
CA SER A 184 -12.55 12.00 -6.06
C SER A 184 -11.79 12.19 -7.39
N GLY A 185 -11.38 11.10 -8.05
CA GLY A 185 -10.73 11.16 -9.37
C GLY A 185 -9.21 11.34 -9.34
N PHE A 186 -8.55 11.13 -8.21
CA PHE A 186 -7.09 10.97 -8.18
C PHE A 186 -6.72 9.58 -8.67
N ALA A 187 -5.61 9.48 -9.39
CA ALA A 187 -5.07 8.22 -9.87
C ALA A 187 -3.56 8.19 -9.62
N HIS A 188 -3.06 7.05 -9.17
CA HIS A 188 -1.62 6.84 -9.00
C HIS A 188 -1.25 5.39 -9.31
N ASP A 189 -0.26 5.19 -10.20
CA ASP A 189 0.11 3.85 -10.70
C ASP A 189 0.51 2.89 -9.57
N ASN A 190 1.27 3.40 -8.60
CA ASN A 190 1.73 2.66 -7.41
C ASN A 190 0.70 2.62 -6.27
N GLY A 191 -0.57 2.90 -6.56
CA GLY A 191 -1.65 3.02 -5.58
C GLY A 191 -1.62 4.33 -4.78
N LEU A 192 -2.79 4.70 -4.28
CA LEU A 192 -3.05 5.79 -3.36
C LEU A 192 -3.82 5.27 -2.13
N LEU A 193 -3.77 6.03 -1.05
CA LEU A 193 -4.53 5.75 0.15
C LEU A 193 -5.69 6.75 0.25
N GLU A 194 -6.91 6.26 0.15
CA GLU A 194 -8.09 7.06 0.44
C GLU A 194 -8.28 7.15 1.95
N PHE A 195 -8.20 8.36 2.47
CA PHE A 195 -8.17 8.61 3.90
C PHE A 195 -9.50 8.29 4.57
N HIS A 196 -9.45 7.57 5.69
CA HIS A 196 -10.61 7.31 6.52
C HIS A 196 -10.48 7.90 7.92
N SER A 197 -9.32 7.71 8.56
CA SER A 197 -9.02 8.24 9.89
C SER A 197 -7.52 8.16 10.17
N TYR A 198 -7.02 8.88 11.18
CA TYR A 198 -5.64 8.72 11.65
C TYR A 198 -5.57 8.69 13.16
N LYS A 199 -4.52 8.08 13.70
CA LYS A 199 -4.23 8.14 15.14
C LYS A 199 -3.52 9.43 15.47
N ALA A 200 -4.08 10.16 16.43
CA ALA A 200 -3.43 11.31 17.04
C ALA A 200 -3.62 11.27 18.56
N PRO A 201 -2.80 12.00 19.33
CA PRO A 201 -3.09 12.27 20.72
C PRO A 201 -4.47 12.92 20.82
N ASN A 202 -5.28 12.46 21.76
CA ASN A 202 -6.58 13.05 22.03
C ASN A 202 -6.40 14.55 22.33
N PRO A 203 -7.12 15.44 21.63
CA PRO A 203 -7.01 16.89 21.82
C PRO A 203 -7.49 17.35 23.20
N ASP A 204 -8.22 16.51 23.94
CA ASP A 204 -8.70 16.83 25.29
C ASP A 204 -7.51 16.94 26.26
N PRO A 205 -7.27 18.11 26.90
CA PRO A 205 -6.16 18.31 27.82
C PRO A 205 -6.19 17.38 29.04
N ASP A 206 -7.34 16.81 29.39
CA ASP A 206 -7.50 15.88 30.52
C ASP A 206 -7.26 14.41 30.12
N SER A 207 -7.17 14.13 28.83
CA SER A 207 -6.83 12.82 28.30
C SER A 207 -5.31 12.66 28.27
N SER A 208 -4.78 11.73 29.05
CA SER A 208 -3.36 11.58 29.36
C SER A 208 -2.51 11.07 28.17
N GLY A 209 -2.54 11.74 27.02
CA GLY A 209 -1.84 11.34 25.80
C GLY A 209 -2.40 10.07 25.15
N GLU A 210 -3.66 9.72 25.42
CA GLU A 210 -4.32 8.58 24.79
C GLU A 210 -4.43 8.81 23.28
N LEU A 211 -4.06 7.81 22.48
CA LEU A 211 -4.16 7.89 21.03
C LEU A 211 -5.57 7.48 20.58
N ILE A 212 -6.32 8.42 20.03
CA ILE A 212 -7.65 8.19 19.47
C ILE A 212 -7.61 8.21 17.94
N TRP A 213 -8.57 7.55 17.31
CA TRP A 213 -8.81 7.68 15.89
C TRP A 213 -9.61 8.96 15.63
N ILE A 214 -8.99 9.90 14.93
CA ILE A 214 -9.64 11.13 14.46
C ILE A 214 -10.11 10.91 13.03
N TYR A 215 -11.36 11.28 12.79
CA TYR A 215 -12.04 11.13 11.51
C TYR A 215 -12.18 12.51 10.84
N PRO A 216 -12.14 12.57 9.50
CA PRO A 216 -12.36 13.81 8.78
C PRO A 216 -13.83 14.27 8.97
N PRO A 217 -14.05 15.53 9.36
CA PRO A 217 -15.41 16.07 9.43
C PRO A 217 -16.10 16.08 8.07
N ASN A 218 -17.43 16.05 8.08
CA ASN A 218 -18.29 16.05 6.89
C ASN A 218 -18.11 14.85 5.95
N SER A 219 -17.56 13.74 6.44
CA SER A 219 -17.55 12.47 5.71
C SER A 219 -18.79 11.64 6.02
N ASP A 220 -19.34 10.97 5.01
CA ASP A 220 -20.54 10.11 5.15
C ASP A 220 -20.32 8.97 6.16
N TRP A 221 -19.08 8.48 6.25
CA TRP A 221 -18.67 7.43 7.18
C TRP A 221 -18.24 7.96 8.57
N HIS A 222 -18.32 9.27 8.81
CA HIS A 222 -18.00 9.83 10.12
C HIS A 222 -19.00 9.28 11.16
N PRO A 223 -18.56 8.82 12.35
CA PRO A 223 -19.46 8.23 13.35
C PRO A 223 -20.68 9.10 13.68
N GLN A 224 -20.49 10.42 13.79
CA GLN A 224 -21.58 11.38 13.99
C GLN A 224 -22.57 11.43 12.81
N THR A 225 -22.08 11.44 11.56
CA THR A 225 -22.93 11.43 10.36
C THR A 225 -23.73 10.14 10.25
N VAL A 226 -23.11 9.00 10.55
CA VAL A 226 -23.78 7.70 10.59
C VAL A 226 -24.89 7.69 11.62
N ALA A 227 -24.61 8.15 12.85
CA ALA A 227 -25.62 8.21 13.91
C ALA A 227 -26.80 9.12 13.56
N MET A 228 -26.55 10.29 12.94
CA MET A 228 -27.61 11.18 12.47
C MET A 228 -28.46 10.51 11.37
N THR A 229 -27.81 9.85 10.41
CA THR A 229 -28.49 9.19 9.28
C THR A 229 -29.34 8.01 9.77
N GLU A 230 -28.82 7.20 10.69
CA GLU A 230 -29.56 6.09 11.30
C GLU A 230 -30.79 6.58 12.08
N ALA A 231 -30.65 7.69 12.83
CA ALA A 231 -31.77 8.30 13.53
C ALA A 231 -32.86 8.81 12.58
N GLN A 232 -32.47 9.49 11.49
CA GLN A 232 -33.41 9.96 10.46
C GLN A 232 -34.11 8.80 9.74
N ASN A 233 -33.36 7.73 9.43
CA ASN A 233 -33.91 6.53 8.81
C ASN A 233 -34.92 5.83 9.74
N ALA A 234 -34.60 5.72 11.03
CA ALA A 234 -35.50 5.16 12.03
C ALA A 234 -36.78 5.99 12.17
N GLU A 235 -36.68 7.32 12.18
CA GLU A 235 -37.85 8.21 12.23
C GLU A 235 -38.72 8.07 10.97
N MET A 236 -38.10 8.04 9.78
CA MET A 236 -38.83 7.85 8.52
C MET A 236 -39.52 6.50 8.47
N GLN A 237 -38.85 5.43 8.90
CA GLN A 237 -39.45 4.09 8.99
C GLN A 237 -40.62 4.07 9.97
N ALA A 238 -40.50 4.71 11.13
CA ALA A 238 -41.60 4.83 12.09
C ALA A 238 -42.79 5.63 11.51
N ARG A 239 -42.53 6.71 10.74
CA ARG A 239 -43.58 7.47 10.04
C ARG A 239 -44.26 6.62 8.98
N MET A 240 -43.50 5.92 8.14
CA MET A 240 -44.05 5.01 7.12
C MET A 240 -44.89 3.89 7.74
N GLN A 241 -44.46 3.31 8.85
CA GLN A 241 -45.24 2.29 9.58
C GLN A 241 -46.55 2.86 10.10
N LYS A 242 -46.52 4.04 10.74
CA LYS A 242 -47.74 4.73 11.22
C LYS A 242 -48.71 5.05 10.08
N GLU A 243 -48.20 5.52 8.95
CA GLU A 243 -49.01 5.82 7.76
C GLU A 243 -49.59 4.54 7.12
N ALA A 244 -48.80 3.47 7.05
CA ALA A 244 -49.26 2.17 6.56
C ALA A 244 -50.38 1.57 7.43
N GLU A 245 -50.23 1.63 8.76
CA GLU A 245 -51.28 1.20 9.70
C GLU A 245 -52.54 2.06 9.58
N ALA A 246 -52.40 3.37 9.42
CA ALA A 246 -53.54 4.27 9.22
C ALA A 246 -54.29 3.98 7.91
N LEU A 247 -53.57 3.64 6.84
CA LEU A 247 -54.16 3.23 5.56
C LEU A 247 -54.85 1.88 5.64
N GLN A 248 -54.28 0.91 6.36
CA GLN A 248 -54.93 -0.39 6.59
C GLN A 248 -56.23 -0.23 7.39
N LYS A 249 -56.24 0.58 8.44
CA LYS A 249 -57.45 0.88 9.23
C LYS A 249 -58.53 1.57 8.39
N LYS A 250 -58.16 2.47 7.47
CA LYS A 250 -59.11 3.11 6.54
C LYS A 250 -59.69 2.14 5.51
N LYS A 251 -58.93 1.13 5.06
CA LYS A 251 -59.41 0.10 4.13
C LYS A 251 -60.26 -0.98 4.80
N GLY A 252 -60.03 -1.28 6.08
CA GLY A 252 -60.79 -2.29 6.84
C GLY A 252 -62.06 -1.77 7.53
N GLY A 253 -62.30 -0.45 7.58
CA GLY A 253 -63.49 0.15 8.18
C GLY A 253 -64.58 0.57 7.18
N GLY A 254 -64.49 0.10 5.93
CA GLY A 254 -65.39 0.45 4.83
C GLY A 254 -66.27 -0.71 4.36
N GLU A 255 -66.79 -1.51 5.30
CA GLU A 255 -67.82 -2.55 5.06
C GLU A 255 -69.07 -2.24 5.88
#